data_AF-A0A182G595-F1
#
_entry.id   AF-A0A182G595-F1
#
_cell.length_a   1.000
_cell.length_b   1.000
_cell.length_c   1.000
_cell.angle_alpha   90.00
_cell.angle_beta   90.00
_cell.angle_gamma   90.00
#
_symmetry.space_group_name_H-M   'P 1'
#
loop_
_entity.id
_entity.type
_entity.pdbx_description
1 polymer ?
#
loop_
_entity_poly.entity_id
_entity_poly.type
_entity_poly.pdbx_seq_one_letter_code
_entity_poly.pdbx_strand_id
1 'polypeptide(L)'
;MNRLIEALSSPSSPPVLNSLAPPERENAPGDGGFTRPPPGTTVTKLENEMKKMKEDIDKLLQSANITAEDKERLSGLEDTVKKLQKLIDDQRVQLEQKIENLQSLVEVLLATINTLRIELDDVKRKALLEEEDKKLRRLPSECIEAIKSHDFTTAASKLQQIEKDSTINMIVNSVYDHHVSNFDLILQFAEVVNVKQRSFLVYKALGYEMEINEHRDPIKMIELIKRLRIVIINNQSTSAQTKRDAQSFENSLQNSIKIVSKEKLKHALLNDVYETNDIKILSNSVYGISGKLFGSLITEVVNEVYGRMDTKKLLKYLSIHTYIQQSIPGYAAVFNKIRRSNNDALFNIAYYIKNAMTAPTYASLDSENKSTLDQIKNSLPKSVRNAAFATKVCIENKKYPKNLFASGKYLHDGPRRMVFTWMPNNKREDRANEDKWNLIRTGDSFYFFNVAHREYMYSPSEYKDFKEGNDRRKVFTWTAGNPFESCKWNMEPVGDDVYIKSVVRSEYLYTSNRYKHKKVNQKIFTWIPGGPVGNGVWTIVDCSNA
;
A
#
# COMPACT_ATOMS: atom_id res chain seq x y z
N MET A 1 45.41 -34.73 -13.53
CA MET A 1 44.52 -33.59 -13.80
C MET A 1 45.25 -32.29 -14.12
N ASN A 2 46.47 -32.03 -13.62
CA ASN A 2 47.22 -30.80 -13.92
C ASN A 2 48.16 -30.84 -15.15
N ARG A 3 48.01 -31.82 -16.06
CA ARG A 3 48.75 -31.86 -17.34
C ARG A 3 47.84 -31.84 -18.58
N LEU A 4 46.52 -31.78 -18.39
CA LEU A 4 45.54 -31.60 -19.48
C LEU A 4 45.08 -30.13 -19.63
N ILE A 5 45.48 -29.26 -18.70
CA ILE A 5 45.09 -27.84 -18.65
C ILE A 5 46.09 -26.94 -19.41
N GLU A 6 47.33 -27.40 -19.65
CA GLU A 6 48.35 -26.64 -20.39
C GLU A 6 48.24 -26.73 -21.92
N ALA A 7 47.46 -27.67 -22.47
CA ALA A 7 47.31 -27.80 -23.93
C ALA A 7 46.22 -26.88 -24.53
N LEU A 8 45.48 -26.14 -23.70
CA LEU A 8 44.32 -25.32 -24.12
C LEU A 8 44.55 -23.80 -24.00
N SER A 9 45.79 -23.36 -23.80
CA SER A 9 46.10 -21.94 -23.53
C SER A 9 47.15 -21.39 -24.48
N SER A 10 46.75 -20.97 -25.69
CA SER A 10 47.29 -19.78 -26.41
C SER A 10 46.65 -19.58 -27.80
N PRO A 11 46.60 -18.35 -28.32
CA PRO A 11 45.37 -17.79 -28.89
C PRO A 11 45.39 -17.64 -30.42
N SER A 12 44.21 -17.67 -31.04
CA SER A 12 44.01 -17.06 -32.37
C SER A 12 42.67 -16.34 -32.44
N SER A 13 42.72 -15.08 -32.88
CA SER A 13 41.56 -14.24 -33.26
C SER A 13 41.30 -14.38 -34.77
N PRO A 14 40.26 -13.74 -35.32
CA PRO A 14 38.86 -14.17 -35.40
C PRO A 14 38.45 -14.57 -36.85
N PRO A 15 37.33 -15.29 -37.09
CA PRO A 15 36.90 -15.58 -38.44
C PRO A 15 35.96 -14.50 -39.02
N VAL A 16 36.19 -14.20 -40.29
CA VAL A 16 35.31 -13.45 -41.20
C VAL A 16 34.26 -14.41 -41.77
N LEU A 17 33.07 -13.86 -42.03
CA LEU A 17 31.87 -14.43 -42.66
C LEU A 17 32.16 -15.35 -43.88
N ASN A 18 31.42 -16.46 -44.03
CA ASN A 18 30.15 -16.53 -44.78
C ASN A 18 29.69 -17.97 -45.07
N SER A 19 28.36 -18.14 -45.00
CA SER A 19 27.47 -19.05 -45.75
C SER A 19 27.95 -20.45 -46.18
N LEU A 20 27.20 -21.49 -45.78
CA LEU A 20 26.33 -22.28 -46.67
C LEU A 20 25.79 -23.55 -45.99
N ALA A 21 24.48 -23.74 -46.17
CA ALA A 21 23.73 -25.00 -46.31
C ALA A 21 23.60 -25.99 -45.11
N PRO A 22 22.42 -26.64 -44.98
CA PRO A 22 22.14 -27.61 -43.92
C PRO A 22 22.81 -28.97 -44.22
N PRO A 23 23.11 -29.79 -43.20
CA PRO A 23 23.81 -31.05 -43.43
C PRO A 23 22.88 -32.03 -44.14
N GLU A 24 23.30 -32.46 -45.32
CA GLU A 24 22.83 -33.69 -45.95
C GLU A 24 23.08 -34.86 -45.00
N ARG A 25 22.14 -35.80 -44.98
CA ARG A 25 22.27 -37.09 -44.31
C ARG A 25 23.40 -37.87 -44.96
N GLU A 26 24.61 -37.79 -44.40
CA GLU A 26 25.65 -38.78 -44.68
C GLU A 26 25.38 -40.04 -43.86
N ASN A 27 24.86 -41.02 -44.59
CA ASN A 27 25.08 -42.46 -44.51
C ASN A 27 25.85 -42.97 -43.28
N ALA A 28 25.20 -43.93 -42.60
CA ALA A 28 25.80 -44.82 -41.63
C ALA A 28 27.21 -45.29 -42.07
N PRO A 29 28.22 -45.28 -41.18
CA PRO A 29 29.48 -45.90 -41.52
C PRO A 29 29.22 -47.39 -41.73
N GLY A 30 29.47 -47.81 -42.97
CA GLY A 30 29.29 -49.15 -43.45
C GLY A 30 29.91 -50.16 -42.50
N ASP A 31 29.20 -51.26 -42.36
CA ASP A 31 29.61 -52.51 -41.75
C ASP A 31 31.03 -52.85 -42.24
N GLY A 32 32.02 -52.51 -41.43
CA GLY A 32 33.43 -52.78 -41.67
C GLY A 32 33.70 -54.26 -41.46
N GLY A 33 33.07 -55.09 -42.29
CA GLY A 33 33.26 -56.52 -42.30
C GLY A 33 34.73 -56.81 -42.52
N PHE A 34 35.37 -57.37 -41.50
CA PHE A 34 36.75 -57.80 -41.56
C PHE A 34 36.85 -58.95 -42.57
N THR A 35 37.18 -58.65 -43.82
CA THR A 35 37.36 -59.68 -44.85
C THR A 35 38.63 -60.48 -44.55
N ARG A 36 38.47 -61.79 -44.41
CA ARG A 36 39.54 -62.77 -44.21
C ARG A 36 40.67 -62.53 -45.24
N PRO A 37 41.94 -62.42 -44.84
CA PRO A 37 43.03 -62.46 -45.80
C PRO A 37 42.94 -63.79 -46.56
N PRO A 38 43.13 -63.82 -47.89
CA PRO A 38 43.11 -65.08 -48.62
C PRO A 38 44.18 -66.02 -48.04
N PRO A 39 43.90 -67.34 -47.95
CA PRO A 39 44.85 -68.29 -47.37
C PRO A 39 46.19 -68.17 -48.09
N GLY A 40 47.26 -68.02 -47.29
CA GLY A 40 48.60 -67.73 -47.77
C GLY A 40 49.01 -68.72 -48.85
N THR A 41 49.16 -68.21 -50.08
CA THR A 41 49.48 -68.95 -51.31
C THR A 41 50.73 -69.83 -51.19
N THR A 42 51.58 -69.57 -50.20
CA THR A 42 52.81 -70.31 -49.89
C THR A 42 52.55 -71.65 -49.20
N VAL A 43 51.59 -71.74 -48.26
CA VAL A 43 51.31 -72.99 -47.52
C VAL A 43 50.62 -73.99 -48.44
N THR A 44 49.63 -73.55 -49.22
CA THR A 44 48.93 -74.38 -50.21
C THR A 44 49.88 -74.86 -51.32
N LYS A 45 50.89 -74.05 -51.67
CA LYS A 45 51.93 -74.45 -52.62
C LYS A 45 52.85 -75.54 -52.04
N LEU A 46 53.26 -75.41 -50.78
CA LEU A 46 54.04 -76.41 -50.05
C LEU A 46 53.28 -77.73 -49.88
N GLU A 47 51.99 -77.70 -49.52
CA GLU A 47 51.13 -78.89 -49.45
C GLU A 47 51.05 -79.62 -50.81
N ASN A 48 50.90 -78.86 -51.89
CA ASN A 48 50.86 -79.42 -53.25
C ASN A 48 52.21 -80.03 -53.67
N GLU A 49 53.34 -79.40 -53.34
CA GLU A 49 54.68 -79.93 -53.60
C GLU A 49 54.98 -81.19 -52.76
N MET A 50 54.50 -81.24 -51.52
CA MET A 50 54.61 -82.41 -50.65
C MET A 50 53.78 -83.60 -51.13
N LYS A 51 52.55 -83.34 -51.58
CA LYS A 51 51.69 -84.36 -52.20
C LYS A 51 52.35 -84.96 -53.44
N LYS A 52 52.95 -84.11 -54.28
CA LYS A 52 53.69 -84.53 -55.47
C LYS A 52 54.93 -85.37 -55.12
N MET A 53 55.72 -84.96 -54.12
CA MET A 53 56.86 -85.75 -53.65
C MET A 53 56.45 -87.13 -53.14
N LYS A 54 55.32 -87.23 -52.44
CA LYS A 54 54.79 -88.52 -51.97
C LYS A 54 54.39 -89.42 -53.15
N GLU A 55 53.67 -88.87 -54.13
CA GLU A 55 53.29 -89.58 -55.35
C GLU A 55 54.52 -90.04 -56.17
N ASP A 56 55.58 -89.23 -56.21
CA ASP A 56 56.83 -89.57 -56.91
C ASP A 56 57.64 -90.66 -56.17
N ILE A 57 57.66 -90.64 -54.83
CA ILE A 57 58.27 -91.71 -54.00
C ILE A 57 57.51 -93.03 -54.17
N ASP A 58 56.18 -93.01 -54.16
CA ASP A 58 55.34 -94.20 -54.35
C ASP A 58 55.55 -94.85 -55.73
N LYS A 59 55.68 -94.03 -56.79
CA LYS A 59 56.01 -94.52 -58.15
C LYS A 59 57.39 -95.16 -58.22
N LEU A 60 58.39 -94.58 -57.54
CA LEU A 60 59.74 -95.12 -57.52
C LEU A 60 59.81 -96.46 -56.78
N LEU A 61 59.09 -96.61 -55.65
CA LEU A 61 58.97 -97.86 -54.89
C LEU A 61 58.31 -99.02 -55.67
N GLN A 62 57.50 -98.70 -56.69
CA GLN A 62 56.81 -99.67 -57.55
C GLN A 62 57.61 -100.09 -58.80
N SER A 63 58.79 -99.50 -59.04
CA SER A 63 59.59 -99.79 -60.24
C SER A 63 60.36 -101.13 -60.15
N ALA A 64 60.52 -101.84 -61.27
CA ALA A 64 61.00 -103.23 -61.29
C ALA A 64 62.53 -103.42 -61.14
N ASN A 65 63.32 -102.34 -61.08
CA ASN A 65 64.80 -102.37 -61.13
C ASN A 65 65.49 -101.65 -59.95
N ILE A 66 64.83 -101.56 -58.79
CA ILE A 66 65.39 -100.91 -57.59
C ILE A 66 66.13 -101.91 -56.71
N THR A 67 67.31 -101.51 -56.24
CA THR A 67 68.13 -102.32 -55.31
C THR A 67 67.53 -102.28 -53.90
N ALA A 68 67.95 -103.20 -53.02
CA ALA A 68 67.50 -103.21 -51.62
C ALA A 68 67.85 -101.91 -50.87
N GLU A 69 69.00 -101.30 -51.19
CA GLU A 69 69.47 -100.03 -50.62
C GLU A 69 68.62 -98.83 -51.08
N ASP A 70 68.15 -98.84 -52.34
CA ASP A 70 67.25 -97.80 -52.86
C ASP A 70 65.87 -97.84 -52.20
N LYS A 71 65.36 -99.03 -51.88
CA LYS A 71 64.09 -99.19 -51.13
C LYS A 71 64.20 -98.63 -49.72
N GLU A 72 65.32 -98.85 -49.04
CA GLU A 72 65.54 -98.33 -47.69
C GLU A 72 65.67 -96.79 -47.69
N ARG A 73 66.38 -96.22 -48.68
CA ARG A 73 66.46 -94.77 -48.88
C ARG A 73 65.11 -94.13 -49.21
N LEU A 74 64.32 -94.75 -50.09
CA LEU A 74 62.99 -94.27 -50.45
C LEU A 74 62.01 -94.34 -49.26
N SER A 75 62.09 -95.40 -48.45
CA SER A 75 61.34 -95.51 -47.19
C SER A 75 61.72 -94.38 -46.21
N GLY A 76 63.01 -94.05 -46.07
CA GLY A 76 63.47 -92.94 -45.24
C GLY A 76 63.02 -91.56 -45.75
N LEU A 77 62.91 -91.39 -47.07
CA LEU A 77 62.35 -90.19 -47.70
C LEU A 77 60.84 -90.08 -47.46
N GLU A 78 60.10 -91.18 -47.57
CA GLU A 78 58.66 -91.22 -47.27
C GLU A 78 58.39 -90.82 -45.81
N ASP A 79 59.18 -91.32 -44.86
CA ASP A 79 59.09 -90.94 -43.45
C ASP A 79 59.42 -89.46 -43.21
N THR A 80 60.35 -88.90 -43.98
CA THR A 80 60.69 -87.47 -43.92
C THR A 80 59.54 -86.61 -44.46
N VAL A 81 58.92 -87.02 -45.57
CA VAL A 81 57.72 -86.39 -46.12
C VAL A 81 56.54 -86.49 -45.13
N LYS A 82 56.34 -87.62 -44.46
CA LYS A 82 55.30 -87.73 -43.40
C LYS A 82 55.55 -86.78 -42.23
N LYS A 83 56.81 -86.63 -41.79
CA LYS A 83 57.18 -85.69 -40.71
C LYS A 83 56.95 -84.23 -41.11
N LEU A 84 57.30 -83.87 -42.34
CA LEU A 84 57.08 -82.52 -42.87
C LEU A 84 55.58 -82.20 -43.02
N GLN A 85 54.76 -83.17 -43.42
CA GLN A 85 53.32 -82.97 -43.57
C GLN A 85 52.70 -82.69 -42.20
N LYS A 86 53.09 -83.48 -41.20
CA LYS A 86 52.65 -83.27 -39.82
C LYS A 86 53.06 -81.89 -39.28
N LEU A 87 54.26 -81.41 -39.60
CA LEU A 87 54.72 -80.06 -39.22
C LEU A 87 53.88 -78.95 -39.87
N ILE A 88 53.49 -79.10 -41.13
CA ILE A 88 52.60 -78.15 -41.82
C ILE A 88 51.21 -78.16 -41.19
N ASP A 89 50.65 -79.34 -40.92
CA ASP A 89 49.34 -79.50 -40.31
C ASP A 89 49.32 -78.88 -38.90
N ASP A 90 50.35 -79.16 -38.07
CA ASP A 90 50.50 -78.60 -36.73
C ASP A 90 50.64 -77.06 -36.76
N GLN A 91 51.40 -76.51 -37.71
CA GLN A 91 51.53 -75.06 -37.89
C GLN A 91 50.22 -74.40 -38.33
N ARG A 92 49.46 -75.08 -39.19
CA ARG A 92 48.14 -74.59 -39.65
C ARG A 92 47.14 -74.52 -38.49
N VAL A 93 47.06 -75.58 -37.68
CA VAL A 93 46.21 -75.60 -36.48
C VAL A 93 46.59 -74.48 -35.51
N GLN A 94 47.89 -74.25 -35.28
CA GLN A 94 48.35 -73.13 -34.45
C GLN A 94 47.97 -71.76 -35.03
N LEU A 95 48.00 -71.60 -36.36
CA LEU A 95 47.65 -70.36 -37.02
C LEU A 95 46.15 -70.09 -36.96
N GLU A 96 45.33 -71.10 -37.20
CA GLU A 96 43.86 -71.04 -37.08
C GLU A 96 43.46 -70.66 -35.64
N GLN A 97 44.07 -71.29 -34.64
CA GLN A 97 43.83 -70.96 -33.22
C GLN A 97 44.23 -69.50 -32.88
N LYS A 98 45.35 -69.00 -33.43
CA LYS A 98 45.76 -67.61 -33.24
C LYS A 98 44.80 -66.62 -33.91
N ILE A 99 44.26 -66.96 -35.08
CA ILE A 99 43.29 -66.13 -35.78
C ILE A 99 41.97 -66.05 -34.98
N GLU A 100 41.47 -67.18 -34.47
CA GLU A 100 40.27 -67.20 -33.63
C GLU A 100 40.47 -66.38 -32.34
N ASN A 101 41.63 -66.52 -31.69
CA ASN A 101 41.94 -65.71 -30.50
C ASN A 101 41.98 -64.21 -30.81
N LEU A 102 42.54 -63.82 -31.97
CA LEU A 102 42.54 -62.42 -32.40
C LEU A 102 41.14 -61.91 -32.72
N GLN A 103 40.30 -62.72 -33.36
CA GLN A 103 38.90 -62.36 -33.64
C GLN A 103 38.12 -62.13 -32.34
N SER A 104 38.25 -63.02 -31.37
CA SER A 104 37.63 -62.86 -30.04
C SER A 104 38.11 -61.58 -29.34
N LEU A 105 39.41 -61.28 -29.39
CA LEU A 105 39.96 -60.03 -28.85
C LEU A 105 39.40 -58.78 -29.53
N VAL A 106 39.23 -58.81 -30.86
CA VAL A 106 38.65 -57.70 -31.63
C VAL A 106 37.18 -57.49 -31.26
N GLU A 107 36.40 -58.56 -31.12
CA GLU A 107 34.99 -58.47 -30.68
C GLU A 107 34.86 -57.86 -29.28
N VAL A 108 35.72 -58.27 -28.34
CA VAL A 108 35.77 -57.71 -26.98
C VAL A 108 36.15 -56.22 -27.01
N LEU A 109 37.14 -55.85 -27.84
CA LEU A 109 37.53 -54.45 -28.03
C LEU A 109 36.39 -53.61 -28.61
N LEU A 110 35.69 -54.10 -29.62
CA LEU A 110 34.54 -53.41 -30.21
C LEU A 110 33.39 -53.22 -29.21
N ALA A 111 33.07 -54.26 -28.43
CA ALA A 111 32.09 -54.16 -27.36
C ALA A 111 32.50 -53.10 -26.31
N THR A 112 33.77 -53.10 -25.92
CA THR A 112 34.32 -52.12 -24.96
C THR A 112 34.25 -50.69 -25.50
N ILE A 113 34.60 -50.48 -26.78
CA ILE A 113 34.52 -49.18 -27.45
C ILE A 113 33.07 -48.67 -27.49
N ASN A 114 32.11 -49.55 -27.77
CA ASN A 114 30.70 -49.17 -27.79
C ASN A 114 30.19 -48.77 -26.40
N THR A 115 30.57 -49.51 -25.35
CA THR A 115 30.24 -49.14 -23.96
C THR A 115 30.84 -47.78 -23.59
N LEU A 116 32.11 -47.54 -23.90
CA LEU A 116 32.78 -46.26 -23.62
C LEU A 116 32.12 -45.09 -24.38
N ARG A 117 31.62 -45.31 -25.60
CA ARG A 117 30.87 -44.30 -26.35
C ARG A 117 29.58 -43.88 -25.62
N ILE A 118 28.83 -44.87 -25.11
CA ILE A 118 27.59 -44.62 -24.37
C ILE A 118 27.88 -43.84 -23.08
N GLU A 119 28.92 -44.24 -22.34
CA GLU A 119 29.34 -43.53 -21.12
C GLU A 119 29.80 -42.10 -21.41
N LEU A 120 30.54 -41.88 -22.49
CA LEU A 120 30.98 -40.54 -22.89
C LEU A 120 29.80 -39.61 -23.21
N ASP A 121 28.79 -40.11 -23.89
CA ASP A 121 27.59 -39.33 -24.23
C ASP A 121 26.75 -39.02 -22.99
N ASP A 122 26.66 -39.95 -22.03
CA ASP A 122 26.00 -39.69 -20.73
C ASP A 122 26.76 -38.62 -19.91
N VAL A 123 28.09 -38.70 -19.87
CA VAL A 123 28.93 -37.69 -19.20
C VAL A 123 28.76 -36.31 -19.85
N LYS A 124 28.75 -36.21 -21.18
CA LYS A 124 28.49 -34.94 -21.89
C LYS A 124 27.12 -34.37 -21.54
N ARG A 125 26.09 -35.21 -21.47
CA ARG A 125 24.73 -34.78 -21.12
C ARG A 125 24.66 -34.28 -19.68
N LYS A 126 25.30 -34.98 -18.73
CA LYS A 126 25.40 -34.55 -17.33
C LYS A 126 26.14 -33.22 -17.18
N ALA A 127 27.25 -33.03 -17.91
CA ALA A 127 28.01 -31.79 -17.88
C ALA A 127 27.20 -30.58 -18.39
N LEU A 128 26.45 -30.75 -19.48
CA LEU A 128 25.54 -29.71 -20.01
C LEU A 128 24.46 -29.32 -18.99
N LEU A 129 23.82 -30.31 -18.35
CA LEU A 129 22.81 -30.07 -17.31
C LEU A 129 23.40 -29.38 -16.07
N GLU A 130 24.61 -29.77 -15.64
CA GLU A 130 25.30 -29.09 -14.53
C GLU A 130 25.68 -27.64 -14.86
N GLU A 131 26.09 -27.36 -16.10
CA GLU A 131 26.45 -26.01 -16.52
C GLU A 131 25.21 -25.10 -16.61
N GLU A 132 24.09 -25.63 -17.10
CA GLU A 132 22.80 -24.95 -17.11
C GLU A 132 22.27 -24.71 -15.69
N ASP A 133 22.37 -25.69 -14.79
CA ASP A 133 22.01 -25.53 -13.37
C ASP A 133 22.91 -24.50 -12.65
N LYS A 134 24.22 -24.50 -12.91
CA LYS A 134 25.14 -23.46 -12.38
C LYS A 134 24.76 -22.07 -12.86
N LYS A 135 24.36 -21.92 -14.13
CA LYS A 135 23.93 -20.64 -14.69
C LYS A 135 22.63 -20.16 -14.03
N LEU A 136 21.64 -21.05 -13.88
CA LEU A 136 20.38 -20.77 -13.20
C LEU A 136 20.58 -20.36 -11.73
N ARG A 137 21.54 -20.97 -11.02
CA ARG A 137 21.88 -20.61 -9.63
C ARG A 137 22.49 -19.21 -9.48
N ARG A 138 23.12 -18.66 -10.53
CA ARG A 138 23.73 -17.31 -10.50
C ARG A 138 22.74 -16.19 -10.81
N LEU A 139 21.63 -16.51 -11.51
CA LEU A 139 20.63 -15.51 -11.91
C LEU A 139 20.11 -14.62 -10.78
N PRO A 140 19.83 -15.13 -9.55
CA PRO A 140 19.36 -14.27 -8.47
C PRO A 140 20.42 -13.24 -8.04
N SER A 141 21.68 -13.66 -7.89
CA SER A 141 22.80 -12.77 -7.55
C SER A 141 23.03 -11.72 -8.64
N GLU A 142 23.02 -12.13 -9.92
CA GLU A 142 23.15 -11.21 -11.05
C GLU A 142 21.99 -10.20 -11.11
N CYS A 143 20.77 -10.63 -10.77
CA CYS A 143 19.61 -9.76 -10.67
C CYS A 143 19.76 -8.73 -9.54
N ILE A 144 20.21 -9.16 -8.35
CA ILE A 144 20.45 -8.27 -7.20
C ILE A 144 21.47 -7.19 -7.56
N GLU A 145 22.61 -7.57 -8.15
CA GLU A 145 23.66 -6.63 -8.56
C GLU A 145 23.16 -5.64 -9.61
N ALA A 146 22.40 -6.11 -10.60
CA ALA A 146 21.80 -5.25 -11.62
C ALA A 146 20.79 -4.25 -11.04
N ILE A 147 20.01 -4.63 -10.02
CA ILE A 147 19.12 -3.69 -9.33
C ILE A 147 19.94 -2.66 -8.56
N LYS A 148 20.96 -3.08 -7.79
CA LYS A 148 21.82 -2.18 -7.01
C LYS A 148 22.58 -1.19 -7.89
N SER A 149 22.97 -1.58 -9.10
CA SER A 149 23.64 -0.73 -10.08
C SER A 149 22.69 0.14 -10.93
N HIS A 150 21.38 0.12 -10.66
CA HIS A 150 20.34 0.83 -11.42
C HIS A 150 20.18 0.37 -12.88
N ASP A 151 20.74 -0.79 -13.25
CA ASP A 151 20.49 -1.44 -14.55
C ASP A 151 19.20 -2.28 -14.49
N PHE A 152 18.07 -1.59 -14.42
CA PHE A 152 16.77 -2.24 -14.27
C PHE A 152 16.37 -3.07 -15.50
N THR A 153 16.89 -2.77 -16.68
CA THR A 153 16.60 -3.54 -17.91
C THR A 153 17.24 -4.92 -17.82
N THR A 154 18.52 -4.97 -17.44
CA THR A 154 19.20 -6.24 -17.19
C THR A 154 18.54 -7.00 -16.05
N ALA A 155 18.24 -6.33 -14.93
CA ALA A 155 17.56 -6.95 -13.80
C ALA A 155 16.20 -7.57 -14.20
N ALA A 156 15.38 -6.87 -14.98
CA ALA A 156 14.09 -7.37 -15.44
C ALA A 156 14.23 -8.61 -16.35
N SER A 157 15.22 -8.60 -17.24
CA SER A 157 15.55 -9.75 -18.11
C SER A 157 16.00 -10.97 -17.30
N LYS A 158 16.83 -10.76 -16.27
CA LYS A 158 17.28 -11.83 -15.36
C LYS A 158 16.13 -12.36 -14.51
N LEU A 159 15.30 -11.47 -13.96
CA LEU A 159 14.11 -11.84 -13.18
C LEU A 159 13.16 -12.72 -14.01
N GLN A 160 13.00 -12.46 -15.31
CA GLN A 160 12.12 -13.26 -16.17
C GLN A 160 12.61 -14.70 -16.38
N GLN A 161 13.92 -14.95 -16.29
CA GLN A 161 14.53 -16.28 -16.43
C GLN A 161 14.45 -17.14 -15.17
N ILE A 162 14.12 -16.54 -14.02
CA ILE A 162 14.04 -17.26 -12.73
C ILE A 162 12.71 -18.00 -12.62
N GLU A 163 12.69 -19.32 -12.62
CA GLU A 163 11.43 -20.09 -12.60
C GLU A 163 10.63 -19.98 -11.30
N LYS A 164 11.31 -19.90 -10.15
CA LYS A 164 10.68 -19.95 -8.83
C LYS A 164 10.28 -18.56 -8.34
N ASP A 165 8.97 -18.33 -8.20
CA ASP A 165 8.41 -17.09 -7.64
C ASP A 165 8.90 -16.79 -6.21
N SER A 166 9.22 -17.83 -5.41
CA SER A 166 9.75 -17.65 -4.05
C SER A 166 11.12 -16.96 -4.02
N THR A 167 11.89 -17.04 -5.10
CA THR A 167 13.19 -16.37 -5.23
C THR A 167 13.06 -14.84 -5.33
N ILE A 168 11.89 -14.33 -5.74
CA ILE A 168 11.64 -12.88 -5.82
C ILE A 168 11.72 -12.23 -4.44
N ASN A 169 11.19 -12.89 -3.41
CA ASN A 169 11.27 -12.41 -2.02
C ASN A 169 12.74 -12.30 -1.57
N MET A 170 13.56 -13.30 -1.88
CA MET A 170 14.99 -13.29 -1.54
C MET A 170 15.74 -12.14 -2.25
N ILE A 171 15.45 -11.89 -3.53
CA ILE A 171 16.05 -10.78 -4.29
C ILE A 171 15.66 -9.45 -3.65
N VAL A 172 14.36 -9.23 -3.41
CA VAL A 172 13.86 -7.99 -2.82
C VAL A 172 14.43 -7.77 -1.43
N ASN A 173 14.47 -8.80 -0.58
CA ASN A 173 15.11 -8.75 0.74
C ASN A 173 16.59 -8.34 0.65
N SER A 174 17.35 -8.95 -0.27
CA SER A 174 18.78 -8.69 -0.45
C SER A 174 19.10 -7.31 -1.03
N VAL A 175 18.20 -6.75 -1.83
CA VAL A 175 18.32 -5.37 -2.35
C VAL A 175 17.87 -4.37 -1.29
N TYR A 176 16.79 -4.68 -0.56
CA TYR A 176 16.26 -3.79 0.47
C TYR A 176 17.27 -3.64 1.60
N ASP A 177 17.89 -4.76 2.01
CA ASP A 177 19.02 -4.83 2.93
C ASP A 177 18.78 -4.05 4.23
N HIS A 178 17.58 -4.18 4.81
CA HIS A 178 17.18 -3.49 6.03
C HIS A 178 17.34 -1.95 5.97
N HIS A 179 17.36 -1.35 4.78
CA HIS A 179 17.55 0.08 4.59
C HIS A 179 16.37 0.72 3.84
N VAL A 180 15.63 1.58 4.54
CA VAL A 180 14.45 2.27 3.98
C VAL A 180 14.77 3.18 2.77
N SER A 181 16.03 3.59 2.60
CA SER A 181 16.51 4.33 1.43
C SER A 181 16.43 3.51 0.13
N ASN A 182 16.46 2.18 0.21
CA ASN A 182 16.39 1.29 -0.94
C ASN A 182 14.95 1.03 -1.41
N PHE A 183 13.95 1.59 -0.71
CA PHE A 183 12.54 1.47 -1.10
C PHE A 183 12.30 1.98 -2.52
N ASP A 184 12.77 3.19 -2.83
CA ASP A 184 12.52 3.82 -4.13
C ASP A 184 13.23 3.07 -5.27
N LEU A 185 14.39 2.48 -4.99
CA LEU A 185 15.13 1.63 -5.92
C LEU A 185 14.32 0.41 -6.35
N ILE A 186 13.76 -0.33 -5.38
CA ILE A 186 12.97 -1.54 -5.65
C ILE A 186 11.62 -1.17 -6.28
N LEU A 187 11.04 -0.05 -5.87
CA LEU A 187 9.80 0.45 -6.45
C LEU A 187 9.97 0.74 -7.95
N GLN A 188 11.04 1.44 -8.34
CA GLN A 188 11.37 1.73 -9.74
C GLN A 188 11.67 0.46 -10.54
N PHE A 189 12.42 -0.48 -9.94
CA PHE A 189 12.67 -1.77 -10.56
C PHE A 189 11.37 -2.53 -10.88
N ALA A 190 10.42 -2.56 -9.95
CA ALA A 190 9.14 -3.24 -10.16
C ALA A 190 8.33 -2.68 -11.35
N GLU A 191 8.49 -1.40 -11.67
CA GLU A 191 7.79 -0.74 -12.78
C GLU A 191 8.25 -1.23 -14.16
N VAL A 192 9.53 -1.53 -14.30
CA VAL A 192 10.11 -1.98 -15.58
C VAL A 192 9.92 -3.48 -15.84
N VAL A 193 9.42 -4.24 -14.86
CA VAL A 193 9.15 -5.66 -15.02
C VAL A 193 7.93 -5.87 -15.94
N ASN A 194 8.20 -6.39 -17.14
CA ASN A 194 7.18 -6.59 -18.18
C ASN A 194 6.06 -7.55 -17.76
N VAL A 195 6.43 -8.67 -17.12
CA VAL A 195 5.46 -9.68 -16.66
C VAL A 195 4.73 -9.17 -15.41
N LYS A 196 3.46 -8.77 -15.56
CA LYS A 196 2.68 -8.13 -14.49
C LYS A 196 2.55 -8.96 -13.23
N GLN A 197 2.46 -10.29 -13.34
CA GLN A 197 2.48 -11.17 -12.17
C GLN A 197 3.79 -11.05 -11.38
N ARG A 198 4.95 -11.02 -12.05
CA ARG A 198 6.26 -10.85 -11.40
C ARG A 198 6.42 -9.46 -10.81
N SER A 199 6.01 -8.42 -11.54
CA SER A 199 5.98 -7.03 -11.02
C SER A 199 5.15 -6.94 -9.73
N PHE A 200 3.97 -7.56 -9.70
CA PHE A 200 3.15 -7.65 -8.49
C PHE A 200 3.88 -8.35 -7.34
N LEU A 201 4.57 -9.48 -7.60
CA LEU A 201 5.34 -10.18 -6.57
C LEU A 201 6.48 -9.33 -6.01
N VAL A 202 7.14 -8.50 -6.82
CA VAL A 202 8.15 -7.53 -6.35
C VAL A 202 7.51 -6.48 -5.42
N TYR A 203 6.38 -5.87 -5.82
CA TYR A 203 5.66 -4.92 -4.95
C TYR A 203 5.20 -5.56 -3.64
N LYS A 204 4.70 -6.79 -3.71
CA LYS A 204 4.23 -7.56 -2.54
C LYS A 204 5.38 -7.83 -1.58
N ALA A 205 6.52 -8.29 -2.10
CA ALA A 205 7.73 -8.52 -1.32
C ALA A 205 8.24 -7.22 -0.67
N LEU A 206 8.25 -6.11 -1.41
CA LEU A 206 8.66 -4.81 -0.88
C LEU A 206 7.79 -4.36 0.29
N GLY A 207 6.46 -4.53 0.20
CA GLY A 207 5.57 -4.22 1.31
C GLY A 207 5.80 -5.10 2.54
N TYR A 208 6.11 -6.39 2.36
CA TYR A 208 6.48 -7.26 3.47
C TYR A 208 7.80 -6.86 4.12
N GLU A 209 8.82 -6.49 3.34
CA GLU A 209 10.09 -5.99 3.89
C GLU A 209 9.89 -4.72 4.72
N MET A 210 9.01 -3.81 4.29
CA MET A 210 8.66 -2.64 5.12
C MET A 210 8.00 -3.02 6.44
N GLU A 211 7.16 -4.06 6.46
CA GLU A 211 6.46 -4.50 7.66
C GLU A 211 7.37 -5.27 8.63
N ILE A 212 8.24 -6.14 8.13
CA ILE A 212 9.18 -6.96 8.90
C ILE A 212 10.27 -6.11 9.55
N ASN A 213 10.80 -5.13 8.83
CA ASN A 213 11.88 -4.25 9.32
C ASN A 213 11.38 -3.06 10.16
N GLU A 214 10.11 -3.05 10.57
CA GLU A 214 9.45 -1.96 11.30
C GLU A 214 9.51 -0.58 10.60
N HIS A 215 9.88 -0.53 9.31
CA HIS A 215 9.91 0.67 8.47
C HIS A 215 8.53 1.05 7.95
N ARG A 216 7.53 1.05 8.85
CA ARG A 216 6.14 1.32 8.50
C ARG A 216 5.92 2.82 8.27
N ASP A 217 6.34 3.32 7.11
CA ASP A 217 6.11 4.68 6.68
C ASP A 217 4.81 4.77 5.85
N PRO A 218 3.77 5.49 6.34
CA PRO A 218 2.52 5.62 5.61
C PRO A 218 2.70 6.30 4.25
N ILE A 219 3.63 7.25 4.08
CA ILE A 219 3.83 7.94 2.79
C ILE A 219 4.40 6.99 1.74
N LYS A 220 5.37 6.14 2.13
CA LYS A 220 5.93 5.12 1.23
C LYS A 220 4.90 4.03 0.88
N MET A 221 4.10 3.57 1.85
CA MET A 221 3.00 2.63 1.57
C MET A 221 1.94 3.23 0.63
N ILE A 222 1.65 4.52 0.79
CA ILE A 222 0.75 5.27 -0.10
C ILE A 222 1.31 5.30 -1.54
N GLU A 223 2.61 5.55 -1.70
CA GLU A 223 3.26 5.52 -3.01
C GLU A 223 3.23 4.11 -3.61
N LEU A 224 3.48 3.07 -2.81
CA LEU A 224 3.35 1.68 -3.22
C LEU A 224 1.93 1.36 -3.75
N ILE A 225 0.88 1.81 -3.05
CA ILE A 225 -0.51 1.66 -3.51
C ILE A 225 -0.73 2.36 -4.85
N LYS A 226 -0.23 3.59 -5.02
CA LYS A 226 -0.37 4.32 -6.29
C LYS A 226 0.26 3.55 -7.44
N ARG A 227 1.50 3.06 -7.27
CA ARG A 227 2.19 2.26 -8.31
C ARG A 227 1.48 0.95 -8.58
N LEU A 228 1.04 0.25 -7.54
CA LEU A 228 0.26 -0.97 -7.66
C LEU A 228 -1.03 -0.75 -8.48
N ARG A 229 -1.76 0.35 -8.23
CA ARG A 229 -2.97 0.71 -8.98
C ARG A 229 -2.67 0.95 -10.46
N ILE A 230 -1.62 1.72 -10.76
CA ILE A 230 -1.24 2.08 -12.13
C ILE A 230 -0.74 0.85 -12.91
N VAL A 231 0.22 0.13 -12.34
CA VAL A 231 0.98 -0.91 -13.06
C VAL A 231 0.22 -2.23 -13.12
N ILE A 232 -0.56 -2.57 -12.07
CA ILE A 232 -1.18 -3.89 -11.91
C ILE A 232 -2.70 -3.81 -12.01
N ILE A 233 -3.37 -3.10 -11.10
CA ILE A 233 -4.82 -3.20 -10.89
C ILE A 233 -5.61 -2.64 -12.08
N ASN A 234 -5.27 -1.43 -12.51
CA ASN A 234 -5.97 -0.73 -13.61
C ASN A 234 -5.42 -1.10 -14.99
N ASN A 235 -4.33 -1.87 -15.06
CA ASN A 235 -3.73 -2.25 -16.33
C ASN A 235 -4.56 -3.32 -17.04
N GLN A 236 -4.87 -3.10 -18.33
CA GLN A 236 -5.71 -4.01 -19.12
C GLN A 236 -5.05 -5.38 -19.37
N SER A 237 -3.71 -5.45 -19.47
CA SER A 237 -2.99 -6.69 -19.76
C SER A 237 -2.77 -7.59 -18.53
N THR A 238 -3.10 -7.12 -17.33
CA THR A 238 -2.94 -7.91 -16.10
C THR A 238 -4.05 -8.95 -15.98
N SER A 239 -3.69 -10.19 -15.65
CA SER A 239 -4.65 -11.27 -15.44
C SER A 239 -5.66 -10.96 -14.32
N ALA A 240 -6.87 -11.51 -14.42
CA ALA A 240 -7.91 -11.33 -13.40
C ALA A 240 -7.47 -11.84 -12.01
N GLN A 241 -6.71 -12.94 -11.96
CA GLN A 241 -6.18 -13.48 -10.70
C GLN A 241 -5.21 -12.51 -10.05
N THR A 242 -4.21 -12.02 -10.80
CA THR A 242 -3.23 -11.05 -10.29
C THR A 242 -3.90 -9.76 -9.84
N LYS A 243 -4.95 -9.27 -10.53
CA LYS A 243 -5.72 -8.10 -10.07
C LYS A 243 -6.40 -8.34 -8.73
N ARG A 244 -7.04 -9.50 -8.54
CA ARG A 244 -7.69 -9.85 -7.25
C ARG A 244 -6.67 -9.93 -6.12
N ASP A 245 -5.53 -10.57 -6.36
CA ASP A 245 -4.47 -10.68 -5.35
C ASP A 245 -3.86 -9.31 -5.01
N ALA A 246 -3.66 -8.45 -6.02
CA ALA A 246 -3.20 -7.08 -5.83
C ALA A 246 -4.21 -6.22 -5.05
N GLN A 247 -5.51 -6.34 -5.31
CA GLN A 247 -6.55 -5.63 -4.55
C GLN A 247 -6.60 -6.09 -3.09
N SER A 248 -6.45 -7.40 -2.84
CA SER A 248 -6.35 -7.94 -1.48
C SER A 248 -5.13 -7.37 -0.74
N PHE A 249 -3.98 -7.33 -1.42
CA PHE A 249 -2.76 -6.73 -0.88
C PHE A 249 -2.91 -5.21 -0.64
N GLU A 250 -3.54 -4.48 -1.57
CA GLU A 250 -3.85 -3.07 -1.40
C GLU A 250 -4.69 -2.81 -0.14
N ASN A 251 -5.71 -3.63 0.10
CA ASN A 251 -6.54 -3.53 1.31
C ASN A 251 -5.70 -3.76 2.59
N SER A 252 -4.77 -4.71 2.56
CA SER A 252 -3.82 -4.92 3.65
C SER A 252 -2.96 -3.68 3.90
N LEU A 253 -2.40 -3.08 2.85
CA LEU A 253 -1.63 -1.84 2.95
C LEU A 253 -2.47 -0.68 3.48
N GLN A 254 -3.73 -0.53 3.04
CA GLN A 254 -4.64 0.51 3.54
C GLN A 254 -4.90 0.35 5.05
N ASN A 255 -5.03 -0.89 5.54
CA ASN A 255 -5.16 -1.16 6.97
C ASN A 255 -3.88 -0.78 7.73
N SER A 256 -2.70 -1.14 7.23
CA SER A 256 -1.41 -0.76 7.82
C SER A 256 -1.24 0.77 7.85
N ILE A 257 -1.56 1.47 6.75
CA ILE A 257 -1.56 2.94 6.67
C ILE A 257 -2.49 3.53 7.73
N LYS A 258 -3.70 3.00 7.88
CA LYS A 258 -4.68 3.49 8.86
C LYS A 258 -4.13 3.36 10.29
N ILE A 259 -3.58 2.22 10.66
CA ILE A 259 -3.03 1.98 12.00
C ILE A 259 -1.92 2.98 12.32
N VAL A 260 -0.92 3.08 11.44
CA VAL A 260 0.24 3.95 11.67
C VAL A 260 -0.13 5.43 11.64
N SER A 261 -0.96 5.83 10.66
CA SER A 261 -1.39 7.22 10.54
C SER A 261 -2.24 7.64 11.73
N LYS A 262 -3.09 6.75 12.28
CA LYS A 262 -3.89 7.03 13.46
C LYS A 262 -3.01 7.38 14.66
N GLU A 263 -1.98 6.57 14.92
CA GLU A 263 -1.04 6.82 16.02
C GLU A 263 -0.29 8.14 15.84
N LYS A 264 0.20 8.43 14.62
CA LYS A 264 0.88 9.71 14.31
C LYS A 264 -0.04 10.92 14.53
N LEU A 265 -1.27 10.88 14.02
CA LEU A 265 -2.23 11.98 14.17
C LEU A 265 -2.66 12.15 15.64
N LYS A 266 -2.90 11.05 16.36
CA LYS A 266 -3.21 11.06 17.79
C LYS A 266 -2.08 11.71 18.59
N HIS A 267 -0.84 11.29 18.35
CA HIS A 267 0.32 11.85 19.03
C HIS A 267 0.48 13.34 18.72
N ALA A 268 0.30 13.75 17.47
CA ALA A 268 0.37 15.17 17.11
C ALA A 268 -0.70 16.02 17.78
N LEU A 269 -1.93 15.48 17.94
CA LEU A 269 -3.03 16.15 18.63
C LEU A 269 -2.77 16.31 20.13
N LEU A 270 -2.35 15.23 20.80
CA LEU A 270 -2.12 15.23 22.24
C LEU A 270 -0.93 16.11 22.66
N ASN A 271 0.03 16.32 21.76
CA ASN A 271 1.21 17.17 22.01
C ASN A 271 1.10 18.58 21.39
N ASP A 272 -0.06 18.97 20.85
CA ASP A 272 -0.31 20.30 20.25
C ASP A 272 0.63 20.66 19.07
N VAL A 273 1.10 19.65 18.32
CA VAL A 273 1.99 19.80 17.13
C VAL A 273 1.28 19.46 15.81
N TYR A 274 -0.05 19.48 15.81
CA TYR A 274 -0.89 19.09 14.66
C TYR A 274 -0.90 20.12 13.51
N GLU A 275 -0.35 21.32 13.70
CA GLU A 275 -0.27 22.35 12.66
C GLU A 275 0.92 22.18 11.71
N THR A 276 1.80 21.20 12.00
CA THR A 276 3.01 20.90 11.22
C THR A 276 2.68 20.48 9.79
N ASN A 277 3.62 20.76 8.88
CA ASN A 277 3.46 20.44 7.46
C ASN A 277 3.36 18.92 7.22
N ASP A 278 4.08 18.12 8.01
CA ASP A 278 4.07 16.66 7.91
C ASP A 278 2.68 16.06 8.17
N ILE A 279 1.96 16.61 9.15
CA ILE A 279 0.60 16.17 9.49
C ILE A 279 -0.40 16.56 8.40
N LYS A 280 -0.21 17.71 7.76
CA LYS A 280 -1.00 18.13 6.59
C LYS A 280 -0.74 17.24 5.39
N ILE A 281 0.53 16.97 5.07
CA ILE A 281 0.94 16.07 3.98
C ILE A 281 0.37 14.67 4.21
N LEU A 282 0.49 14.13 5.41
CA LEU A 282 -0.05 12.81 5.76
C LEU A 282 -1.57 12.77 5.55
N SER A 283 -2.29 13.74 6.12
CA SER A 283 -3.76 13.81 6.02
C SER A 283 -4.24 13.90 4.56
N ASN A 284 -3.58 14.75 3.76
CA ASN A 284 -3.88 14.89 2.33
C ASN A 284 -3.55 13.63 1.53
N SER A 285 -2.43 12.97 1.84
CA SER A 285 -1.99 11.76 1.15
C SER A 285 -2.94 10.59 1.40
N VAL A 286 -3.38 10.39 2.65
CA VAL A 286 -4.34 9.33 3.01
C VAL A 286 -5.70 9.61 2.35
N TYR A 287 -6.17 10.87 2.40
CA TYR A 287 -7.41 11.28 1.74
C TYR A 287 -7.36 11.07 0.22
N GLY A 288 -6.22 11.38 -0.41
CA GLY A 288 -6.03 11.24 -1.86
C GLY A 288 -6.10 9.81 -2.37
N ILE A 289 -5.82 8.80 -1.54
CA ILE A 289 -6.02 7.39 -1.93
C ILE A 289 -7.46 6.96 -1.75
N SER A 290 -8.09 7.37 -0.64
CA SER A 290 -9.46 7.02 -0.30
C SER A 290 -10.01 7.98 0.75
N GLY A 291 -10.99 8.81 0.35
CA GLY A 291 -11.71 9.67 1.29
C GLY A 291 -12.43 8.87 2.39
N LYS A 292 -12.91 7.66 2.07
CA LYS A 292 -13.53 6.74 3.05
C LYS A 292 -12.53 6.24 4.09
N LEU A 293 -11.31 5.89 3.67
CA LEU A 293 -10.22 5.48 4.57
C LEU A 293 -9.88 6.62 5.54
N PHE A 294 -9.69 7.83 5.02
CA PHE A 294 -9.43 9.00 5.83
C PHE A 294 -10.59 9.33 6.79
N GLY A 295 -11.84 9.26 6.32
CA GLY A 295 -13.03 9.48 7.15
C GLY A 295 -13.12 8.50 8.33
N SER A 296 -12.81 7.22 8.10
CA SER A 296 -12.74 6.22 9.17
C SER A 296 -11.59 6.48 10.13
N LEU A 297 -10.40 6.80 9.62
CA LEU A 297 -9.22 7.17 10.39
C LEU A 297 -9.48 8.36 11.33
N ILE A 298 -9.96 9.49 10.79
CA ILE A 298 -10.16 10.71 11.57
C ILE A 298 -11.25 10.53 12.64
N THR A 299 -12.26 9.72 12.35
CA THR A 299 -13.31 9.36 13.32
C THR A 299 -12.73 8.60 14.51
N GLU A 300 -11.85 7.61 14.26
CA GLU A 300 -11.16 6.88 15.34
C GLU A 300 -10.23 7.78 16.15
N VAL A 301 -9.44 8.64 15.47
CA VAL A 301 -8.56 9.61 16.14
C VAL A 301 -9.38 10.49 17.08
N VAL A 302 -10.47 11.10 16.60
CA VAL A 302 -11.38 11.93 17.40
C VAL A 302 -11.92 11.15 18.60
N ASN A 303 -12.35 9.90 18.38
CA ASN A 303 -12.92 9.08 19.45
C ASN A 303 -11.91 8.74 20.55
N GLU A 304 -10.62 8.58 20.22
CA GLU A 304 -9.56 8.27 21.18
C GLU A 304 -9.02 9.51 21.92
N VAL A 305 -9.00 10.68 21.27
CA VAL A 305 -8.47 11.92 21.88
C VAL A 305 -9.53 12.72 22.64
N TYR A 306 -10.81 12.52 22.32
CA TYR A 306 -11.90 13.25 22.98
C TYR A 306 -11.89 13.00 24.50
N GLY A 307 -11.96 14.09 25.29
CA GLY A 307 -11.86 14.04 26.74
C GLY A 307 -10.42 14.07 27.29
N ARG A 308 -9.41 13.86 26.43
CA ARG A 308 -7.98 14.02 26.76
C ARG A 308 -7.40 15.34 26.27
N MET A 309 -8.12 16.05 25.42
CA MET A 309 -7.75 17.38 24.91
C MET A 309 -8.95 18.32 24.90
N ASP A 310 -8.67 19.62 24.92
CA ASP A 310 -9.69 20.65 24.79
C ASP A 310 -10.45 20.53 23.45
N THR A 311 -11.77 20.65 23.51
CA THR A 311 -12.63 20.45 22.32
C THR A 311 -12.43 21.56 21.28
N LYS A 312 -12.06 22.79 21.69
CA LYS A 312 -11.79 23.87 20.74
C LYS A 312 -10.50 23.61 19.97
N LYS A 313 -9.44 23.13 20.64
CA LYS A 313 -8.21 22.68 19.96
C LYS A 313 -8.49 21.57 18.96
N LEU A 314 -9.31 20.58 19.33
CA LEU A 314 -9.70 19.49 18.43
C LEU A 314 -10.46 20.01 17.20
N LEU A 315 -11.44 20.90 17.40
CA LEU A 315 -12.20 21.50 16.29
C LEU A 315 -11.32 22.41 15.41
N LYS A 316 -10.36 23.13 16.00
CA LYS A 316 -9.37 23.92 15.28
C LYS A 316 -8.53 23.03 14.38
N TYR A 317 -7.98 21.93 14.90
CA TYR A 317 -7.27 20.92 14.09
C TYR A 317 -8.11 20.44 12.91
N LEU A 318 -9.37 20.08 13.13
CA LEU A 318 -10.24 19.61 12.05
C LEU A 318 -10.47 20.70 10.98
N SER A 319 -10.46 21.98 11.36
CA SER A 319 -10.69 23.10 10.44
C SER A 319 -9.48 23.49 9.60
N ILE A 320 -8.25 23.08 9.97
CA ILE A 320 -7.03 23.42 9.21
C ILE A 320 -6.75 22.45 8.06
N HIS A 321 -7.61 21.45 7.86
CA HIS A 321 -7.51 20.55 6.72
C HIS A 321 -7.71 21.29 5.39
N THR A 322 -7.04 20.80 4.34
CA THR A 322 -6.98 21.46 3.03
C THR A 322 -8.35 21.48 2.36
N TYR A 323 -9.09 20.38 2.48
CA TYR A 323 -10.39 20.21 1.89
C TYR A 323 -11.44 20.14 2.98
N ILE A 324 -12.52 20.90 2.82
CA ILE A 324 -13.66 20.89 3.75
C ILE A 324 -14.24 19.47 3.96
N GLN A 325 -14.21 18.63 2.92
CA GLN A 325 -14.59 17.22 2.96
C GLN A 325 -13.83 16.42 4.03
N GLN A 326 -12.57 16.76 4.30
CA GLN A 326 -11.75 16.09 5.31
C GLN A 326 -12.24 16.40 6.73
N SER A 327 -12.76 17.62 6.95
CA SER A 327 -13.24 18.07 8.26
C SER A 327 -14.57 17.45 8.67
N ILE A 328 -15.44 17.12 7.70
CA ILE A 328 -16.82 16.70 7.93
C ILE A 328 -16.93 15.43 8.80
N PRO A 329 -16.22 14.32 8.52
CA PRO A 329 -16.26 13.13 9.38
C PRO A 329 -15.78 13.43 10.81
N GLY A 330 -14.77 14.30 10.95
CA GLY A 330 -14.28 14.74 12.26
C GLY A 330 -15.34 15.54 13.02
N TYR A 331 -16.03 16.48 12.37
CA TYR A 331 -17.14 17.21 12.99
C TYR A 331 -18.27 16.27 13.40
N ALA A 332 -18.66 15.32 12.56
CA ALA A 332 -19.65 14.31 12.91
C ALA A 332 -19.24 13.51 14.17
N ALA A 333 -17.97 13.10 14.24
CA ALA A 333 -17.42 12.37 15.38
C ALA A 333 -17.43 13.21 16.67
N VAL A 334 -16.99 14.46 16.63
CA VAL A 334 -17.04 15.37 17.80
C VAL A 334 -18.48 15.61 18.22
N PHE A 335 -19.39 15.88 17.27
CA PHE A 335 -20.81 16.09 17.56
C PHE A 335 -21.42 14.88 18.28
N ASN A 336 -21.14 13.67 17.82
CA ASN A 336 -21.65 12.45 18.44
C ASN A 336 -21.20 12.28 19.91
N LYS A 337 -20.03 12.81 20.27
CA LYS A 337 -19.53 12.83 21.65
C LYS A 337 -20.19 13.89 22.52
N ILE A 338 -20.48 15.08 21.98
CA ILE A 338 -21.00 16.21 22.75
C ILE A 338 -22.53 16.37 22.69
N ARG A 339 -23.24 15.75 21.74
CA ARG A 339 -24.69 15.98 21.52
C ARG A 339 -25.57 15.64 22.73
N ARG A 340 -25.05 14.83 23.67
CA ARG A 340 -25.72 14.46 24.92
C ARG A 340 -25.26 15.29 26.12
N SER A 341 -24.23 16.13 25.97
CA SER A 341 -23.76 17.03 27.02
C SER A 341 -24.39 18.41 26.85
N ASN A 342 -24.78 19.02 27.97
CA ASN A 342 -25.26 20.40 28.02
C ASN A 342 -24.08 21.36 28.16
N ASN A 343 -23.11 21.31 27.23
CA ASN A 343 -21.88 22.08 27.32
C ASN A 343 -21.72 23.13 26.20
N ASP A 344 -20.94 24.17 26.49
CA ASP A 344 -20.53 25.25 25.58
C ASP A 344 -19.93 24.76 24.25
N ALA A 345 -19.34 23.56 24.26
CA ALA A 345 -18.84 22.84 23.09
C ALA A 345 -19.88 22.72 21.96
N LEU A 346 -21.18 22.68 22.29
CA LEU A 346 -22.25 22.66 21.30
C LEU A 346 -22.29 23.92 20.45
N PHE A 347 -22.04 25.09 21.06
CA PHE A 347 -21.90 26.32 20.28
C PHE A 347 -20.64 26.27 19.42
N ASN A 348 -19.51 25.82 19.96
CA ASN A 348 -18.24 25.71 19.20
C ASN A 348 -18.48 24.95 17.90
N ILE A 349 -19.00 23.72 17.99
CA ILE A 349 -19.20 22.89 16.82
C ILE A 349 -20.23 23.50 15.85
N ALA A 350 -21.32 24.10 16.36
CA ALA A 350 -22.35 24.71 15.51
C ALA A 350 -21.78 25.80 14.61
N TYR A 351 -20.81 26.58 15.12
CA TYR A 351 -20.14 27.62 14.36
C TYR A 351 -19.11 27.06 13.37
N TYR A 352 -18.38 26.00 13.70
CA TYR A 352 -17.53 25.33 12.71
C TYR A 352 -18.36 24.73 11.56
N ILE A 353 -19.52 24.15 11.86
CA ILE A 353 -20.47 23.67 10.85
C ILE A 353 -21.02 24.83 10.02
N LYS A 354 -21.42 25.95 10.66
CA LYS A 354 -21.85 27.15 9.94
C LYS A 354 -20.78 27.64 8.97
N ASN A 355 -19.53 27.74 9.43
CA ASN A 355 -18.41 28.18 8.60
C ASN A 355 -18.19 27.22 7.42
N ALA A 356 -18.26 25.91 7.67
CA ALA A 356 -18.20 24.90 6.61
C ALA A 356 -19.35 25.07 5.58
N MET A 357 -20.58 25.27 6.04
CA MET A 357 -21.75 25.44 5.17
C MET A 357 -21.80 26.77 4.41
N THR A 358 -21.05 27.77 4.85
CA THR A 358 -21.00 29.11 4.24
C THR A 358 -19.71 29.35 3.45
N ALA A 359 -18.77 28.41 3.46
CA ALA A 359 -17.55 28.48 2.69
C ALA A 359 -17.85 28.45 1.18
N PRO A 360 -17.08 29.17 0.33
CA PRO A 360 -17.26 29.12 -1.12
C PRO A 360 -17.18 27.71 -1.71
N THR A 361 -16.40 26.83 -1.09
CA THR A 361 -16.21 25.43 -1.51
C THR A 361 -17.41 24.54 -1.17
N TYR A 362 -18.36 24.97 -0.33
CA TYR A 362 -19.56 24.20 0.02
C TYR A 362 -20.39 23.81 -1.21
N ALA A 363 -20.48 24.70 -2.20
CA ALA A 363 -21.22 24.44 -3.44
C ALA A 363 -20.71 23.18 -4.17
N SER A 364 -19.38 22.97 -4.16
CA SER A 364 -18.71 21.82 -4.78
C SER A 364 -18.75 20.51 -3.98
N LEU A 365 -19.31 20.51 -2.77
CA LEU A 365 -19.46 19.28 -2.00
C LEU A 365 -20.44 18.31 -2.67
N ASP A 366 -20.12 17.03 -2.60
CA ASP A 366 -21.05 15.94 -2.95
C ASP A 366 -22.27 15.92 -2.01
N SER A 367 -23.30 15.17 -2.41
CA SER A 367 -24.56 15.07 -1.68
C SER A 367 -24.42 14.40 -0.32
N GLU A 368 -23.48 13.47 -0.15
CA GLU A 368 -23.24 12.74 1.11
C GLU A 368 -22.68 13.69 2.18
N ASN A 369 -21.68 14.51 1.82
CA ASN A 369 -21.07 15.50 2.68
C ASN A 369 -22.06 16.63 3.05
N LYS A 370 -22.86 17.11 2.08
CA LYS A 370 -23.93 18.08 2.34
C LYS A 370 -24.97 17.52 3.31
N SER A 371 -25.46 16.31 3.04
CA SER A 371 -26.42 15.59 3.89
C SER A 371 -25.89 15.42 5.32
N THR A 372 -24.61 15.06 5.47
CA THR A 372 -23.98 14.93 6.80
C THR A 372 -24.00 16.25 7.57
N LEU A 373 -23.61 17.37 6.94
CA LEU A 373 -23.64 18.68 7.57
C LEU A 373 -25.07 19.11 7.94
N ASP A 374 -26.04 18.88 7.07
CA ASP A 374 -27.45 19.18 7.33
C ASP A 374 -28.02 18.32 8.47
N GLN A 375 -27.68 17.04 8.52
CA GLN A 375 -28.06 16.15 9.63
C GLN A 375 -27.52 16.65 10.97
N ILE A 376 -26.25 17.04 11.02
CA ILE A 376 -25.67 17.58 12.26
C ILE A 376 -26.37 18.90 12.63
N LYS A 377 -26.50 19.83 11.67
CA LYS A 377 -27.21 21.10 11.87
C LYS A 377 -28.62 20.89 12.44
N ASN A 378 -29.38 19.96 11.85
CA ASN A 378 -30.77 19.70 12.25
C ASN A 378 -30.88 18.97 13.60
N SER A 379 -29.84 18.24 13.98
CA SER A 379 -29.73 17.54 15.27
C SER A 379 -29.23 18.42 16.42
N LEU A 380 -28.76 19.64 16.15
CA LEU A 380 -28.40 20.59 17.20
C LEU A 380 -29.66 21.01 17.98
N PRO A 381 -29.52 21.27 19.31
CA PRO A 381 -30.62 21.83 20.07
C PRO A 381 -31.13 23.13 19.47
N LYS A 382 -32.45 23.36 19.52
CA LYS A 382 -33.13 24.47 18.82
C LYS A 382 -32.43 25.81 19.05
N SER A 383 -32.13 26.15 20.30
CA SER A 383 -31.50 27.43 20.61
C SER A 383 -30.06 27.53 20.09
N VAL A 384 -29.29 26.45 20.14
CA VAL A 384 -27.91 26.40 19.61
C VAL A 384 -27.92 26.56 18.09
N ARG A 385 -28.82 25.82 17.40
CA ARG A 385 -29.00 25.89 15.96
C ARG A 385 -29.39 27.31 15.53
N ASN A 386 -30.41 27.88 16.14
CA ASN A 386 -30.89 29.21 15.76
C ASN A 386 -29.84 30.29 16.04
N ALA A 387 -29.12 30.21 17.16
CA ALA A 387 -28.06 31.15 17.48
C ALA A 387 -26.85 31.09 16.51
N ALA A 388 -26.61 29.94 15.89
CA ALA A 388 -25.56 29.81 14.88
C ALA A 388 -26.08 30.22 13.48
N PHE A 389 -27.23 29.70 13.06
CA PHE A 389 -27.65 29.73 11.65
C PHE A 389 -28.69 30.80 11.30
N ALA A 390 -29.49 31.28 12.25
CA ALA A 390 -30.49 32.30 11.96
C ALA A 390 -29.82 33.65 11.73
N THR A 391 -30.39 34.46 10.84
CA THR A 391 -29.90 35.82 10.58
C THR A 391 -30.37 36.79 11.67
N LYS A 392 -31.60 36.59 12.16
CA LYS A 392 -32.21 37.34 13.26
C LYS A 392 -32.93 36.36 14.17
N VAL A 393 -32.87 36.62 15.47
CA VAL A 393 -33.52 35.79 16.48
C VAL A 393 -34.40 36.61 17.40
N CYS A 394 -35.39 35.92 17.97
CA CYS A 394 -36.25 36.40 19.02
C CYS A 394 -35.92 35.55 20.26
N ILE A 395 -35.75 36.20 21.41
CA ILE A 395 -35.27 35.54 22.63
C ILE A 395 -36.44 35.46 23.60
N GLU A 396 -37.06 34.29 23.71
CA GLU A 396 -38.28 34.09 24.47
C GLU A 396 -37.97 33.53 25.85
N ASN A 397 -38.58 34.05 26.91
CA ASN A 397 -38.41 33.45 28.24
C ASN A 397 -39.27 32.18 28.37
N LYS A 398 -38.67 31.08 28.85
CA LYS A 398 -39.36 29.79 28.93
C LYS A 398 -40.54 29.78 29.91
N LYS A 399 -40.38 30.43 31.07
CA LYS A 399 -41.41 30.43 32.12
C LYS A 399 -42.52 31.44 31.84
N TYR A 400 -42.16 32.57 31.23
CA TYR A 400 -43.09 33.63 30.86
C TYR A 400 -42.92 33.91 29.37
N PRO A 401 -43.63 33.18 28.48
CA PRO A 401 -43.40 33.15 27.02
C PRO A 401 -43.58 34.54 26.38
N LYS A 402 -42.52 35.35 26.50
CA LYS A 402 -42.46 36.77 26.15
C LYS A 402 -41.05 37.03 25.63
N ASN A 403 -40.98 37.81 24.55
CA ASN A 403 -39.72 38.12 23.89
C ASN A 403 -38.94 39.19 24.66
N LEU A 404 -37.63 39.03 24.71
CA LEU A 404 -36.68 40.05 25.11
C LEU A 404 -36.74 41.22 24.11
N PHE A 405 -36.86 42.42 24.64
CA PHE A 405 -37.25 43.60 23.87
C PHE A 405 -36.51 44.84 24.37
N ALA A 406 -35.89 45.59 23.45
CA ALA A 406 -35.23 46.87 23.76
C ALA A 406 -36.18 48.03 23.43
N SER A 407 -36.56 48.83 24.44
CA SER A 407 -37.67 49.74 24.28
C SER A 407 -37.34 51.04 23.56
N GLY A 408 -38.04 51.33 22.46
CA GLY A 408 -37.99 52.64 21.80
C GLY A 408 -38.48 53.80 22.68
N LYS A 409 -39.38 53.53 23.64
CA LYS A 409 -40.05 54.55 24.47
C LYS A 409 -39.41 54.79 25.83
N TYR A 410 -38.59 53.85 26.33
CA TYR A 410 -38.09 53.89 27.70
C TYR A 410 -36.56 53.92 27.72
N LEU A 411 -36.02 55.13 27.81
CA LEU A 411 -34.64 55.36 28.20
C LEU A 411 -34.52 55.40 29.72
N HIS A 412 -33.44 54.84 30.24
CA HIS A 412 -33.06 55.04 31.64
C HIS A 412 -32.41 56.41 31.81
N ASP A 413 -31.55 56.76 30.86
CA ASP A 413 -30.86 58.04 30.70
C ASP A 413 -30.43 58.18 29.22
N GLY A 414 -29.75 59.28 28.86
CA GLY A 414 -29.29 59.52 27.48
C GLY A 414 -28.50 58.37 26.85
N PRO A 415 -27.53 57.76 27.55
CA PRO A 415 -26.74 56.66 26.99
C PRO A 415 -27.39 55.26 27.06
N ARG A 416 -28.52 55.07 27.76
CA ARG A 416 -29.01 53.73 28.14
C ARG A 416 -30.50 53.55 27.89
N ARG A 417 -30.82 52.49 27.15
CA ARG A 417 -32.19 52.08 26.86
C ARG A 417 -32.58 50.85 27.67
N MET A 418 -33.79 50.84 28.19
CA MET A 418 -34.29 49.75 29.02
C MET A 418 -34.62 48.50 28.20
N VAL A 419 -34.27 47.34 28.74
CA VAL A 419 -34.65 46.02 28.19
C VAL A 419 -35.75 45.39 29.06
N PHE A 420 -36.76 44.82 28.42
CA PHE A 420 -37.93 44.21 29.05
C PHE A 420 -38.25 42.85 28.42
N THR A 421 -39.23 42.11 28.97
CA THR A 421 -40.00 41.17 28.15
C THR A 421 -41.35 41.75 27.71
N TRP A 422 -41.76 41.42 26.48
CA TRP A 422 -43.03 41.87 25.91
C TRP A 422 -43.68 40.75 25.08
N MET A 423 -45.02 40.69 25.08
CA MET A 423 -45.78 39.97 24.04
C MET A 423 -46.42 41.02 23.13
N PRO A 424 -46.30 40.93 21.80
CA PRO A 424 -47.14 41.72 20.91
C PRO A 424 -48.59 41.23 21.04
N ASN A 425 -49.40 41.90 21.87
CA ASN A 425 -50.85 41.70 21.86
C ASN A 425 -51.42 42.23 20.54
N ASN A 426 -51.43 41.43 19.46
CA ASN A 426 -52.11 41.64 18.16
C ASN A 426 -52.04 43.04 17.49
N LYS A 427 -51.29 44.00 18.02
CA LYS A 427 -51.09 45.35 17.50
C LYS A 427 -49.64 45.42 17.02
N ARG A 428 -49.42 44.84 15.85
CA ARG A 428 -48.14 44.74 15.15
C ARG A 428 -47.62 46.08 14.59
N GLU A 429 -48.40 47.15 14.67
CA GLU A 429 -48.21 48.29 13.77
C GLU A 429 -47.14 49.32 14.18
N ASP A 430 -46.71 49.40 15.44
CA ASP A 430 -45.85 50.54 15.88
C ASP A 430 -44.45 50.21 16.40
N ARG A 431 -44.02 48.93 16.46
CA ARG A 431 -42.76 48.52 17.14
C ARG A 431 -41.93 47.50 16.37
N ALA A 432 -41.85 47.66 15.05
CA ALA A 432 -41.18 46.72 14.17
C ALA A 432 -39.72 46.46 14.62
N ASN A 433 -39.40 45.19 14.89
CA ASN A 433 -38.04 44.68 15.16
C ASN A 433 -37.40 45.00 16.53
N GLU A 434 -38.09 45.66 17.47
CA GLU A 434 -37.54 45.95 18.81
C GLU A 434 -37.28 44.69 19.65
N ASP A 435 -37.93 43.56 19.31
CA ASP A 435 -37.75 42.23 19.89
C ASP A 435 -36.82 41.31 19.07
N LYS A 436 -36.27 41.80 17.96
CA LYS A 436 -35.35 41.06 17.10
C LYS A 436 -33.90 41.41 17.41
N TRP A 437 -33.07 40.38 17.44
CA TRP A 437 -31.66 40.46 17.80
C TRP A 437 -30.79 39.76 16.76
N ASN A 438 -29.62 40.31 16.49
CA ASN A 438 -28.55 39.61 15.81
C ASN A 438 -27.58 39.09 16.88
N LEU A 439 -27.33 37.78 16.89
CA LEU A 439 -26.32 37.18 17.76
C LEU A 439 -25.00 37.14 17.02
N ILE A 440 -24.02 37.91 17.51
CA ILE A 440 -22.70 38.01 16.90
C ILE A 440 -21.72 37.30 17.82
N ARG A 441 -21.12 36.21 17.32
CA ARG A 441 -20.15 35.46 18.08
C ARG A 441 -18.78 36.16 18.11
N THR A 442 -18.18 36.20 19.29
CA THR A 442 -16.86 36.78 19.56
C THR A 442 -16.06 35.81 20.45
N GLY A 443 -15.25 34.94 19.84
CA GLY A 443 -14.57 33.87 20.56
C GLY A 443 -15.58 32.90 21.20
N ASP A 444 -15.59 32.83 22.53
CA ASP A 444 -16.48 31.97 23.32
C ASP A 444 -17.78 32.64 23.77
N SER A 445 -17.94 33.92 23.43
CA SER A 445 -19.05 34.74 23.88
C SER A 445 -19.85 35.30 22.71
N PHE A 446 -20.92 36.00 23.04
CA PHE A 446 -21.86 36.57 22.10
C PHE A 446 -22.14 38.02 22.45
N TYR A 447 -22.26 38.83 21.41
CA TYR A 447 -22.93 40.12 21.45
C TYR A 447 -24.38 39.95 21.03
N PHE A 448 -25.26 40.59 21.77
CA PHE A 448 -26.70 40.63 21.50
C PHE A 448 -27.03 42.01 20.94
N PHE A 449 -27.12 42.11 19.61
CA PHE A 449 -27.30 43.37 18.90
C PHE A 449 -28.76 43.58 18.51
N ASN A 450 -29.41 44.61 19.03
CA ASN A 450 -30.81 44.89 18.74
C ASN A 450 -30.97 45.43 17.31
N VAL A 451 -31.91 44.86 16.55
CA VAL A 451 -32.10 45.21 15.14
C VAL A 451 -32.72 46.59 14.95
N ALA A 452 -33.70 46.96 15.79
CA ALA A 452 -34.40 48.24 15.65
C ALA A 452 -33.50 49.43 15.99
N HIS A 453 -32.76 49.35 17.09
CA HIS A 453 -31.99 50.49 17.60
C HIS A 453 -30.52 50.48 17.20
N ARG A 454 -30.01 49.36 16.67
CA ARG A 454 -28.57 49.17 16.37
C ARG A 454 -27.69 49.33 17.62
N GLU A 455 -28.15 48.77 18.73
CA GLU A 455 -27.52 48.90 20.05
C GLU A 455 -27.18 47.52 20.63
N TYR A 456 -26.09 47.43 21.39
CA TYR A 456 -25.68 46.19 22.06
C TYR A 456 -26.28 46.08 23.47
N MET A 457 -26.84 44.92 23.80
CA MET A 457 -27.28 44.62 25.16
C MET A 457 -26.09 44.42 26.09
N TYR A 458 -26.15 45.01 27.27
CA TYR A 458 -25.07 44.93 28.24
C TYR A 458 -25.60 44.92 29.69
N SER A 459 -24.77 44.40 30.58
CA SER A 459 -25.01 44.46 32.03
C SER A 459 -24.06 45.49 32.65
N PRO A 460 -24.54 46.57 33.27
CA PRO A 460 -23.73 47.70 33.69
C PRO A 460 -22.78 47.38 34.85
N SER A 461 -21.69 48.15 34.95
CA SER A 461 -20.73 48.06 36.07
C SER A 461 -21.27 48.68 37.37
N GLU A 462 -20.52 48.56 38.47
CA GLU A 462 -20.91 48.74 39.89
C GLU A 462 -21.38 50.13 40.33
N TYR A 463 -22.44 50.65 39.73
CA TYR A 463 -23.20 51.75 40.31
C TYR A 463 -24.37 51.21 41.12
N LYS A 464 -24.55 51.76 42.33
CA LYS A 464 -25.65 51.40 43.23
C LYS A 464 -27.02 51.58 42.54
N ASP A 465 -27.15 52.57 41.67
CA ASP A 465 -28.41 52.93 41.00
C ASP A 465 -28.88 51.91 39.95
N PHE A 466 -27.97 51.03 39.52
CA PHE A 466 -28.28 49.94 38.60
C PHE A 466 -28.68 48.64 39.32
N LYS A 467 -28.53 48.59 40.65
CA LYS A 467 -29.08 47.50 41.46
C LYS A 467 -30.54 47.77 41.79
N GLU A 468 -31.35 46.72 41.83
CA GLU A 468 -32.74 46.80 42.31
C GLU A 468 -32.96 45.78 43.43
N GLY A 469 -32.73 46.25 44.66
CA GLY A 469 -32.48 45.38 45.82
C GLY A 469 -31.01 44.94 45.89
N ASN A 470 -30.73 43.92 46.69
CA ASN A 470 -29.37 43.41 46.91
C ASN A 470 -28.97 42.29 45.93
N ASP A 471 -29.92 41.76 45.17
CA ASP A 471 -29.81 40.51 44.43
C ASP A 471 -29.96 40.67 42.89
N ARG A 472 -30.22 41.90 42.40
CA ARG A 472 -30.59 42.13 40.99
C ARG A 472 -29.90 43.33 40.41
N ARG A 473 -29.57 43.24 39.12
CA ARG A 473 -28.98 44.33 38.35
C ARG A 473 -29.74 44.53 37.05
N LYS A 474 -30.07 45.79 36.75
CA LYS A 474 -30.80 46.17 35.53
C LYS A 474 -29.97 45.86 34.29
N VAL A 475 -30.64 45.57 33.18
CA VAL A 475 -30.02 45.30 31.87
C VAL A 475 -30.47 46.35 30.86
N PHE A 476 -29.54 46.80 30.04
CA PHE A 476 -29.76 47.90 29.10
C PHE A 476 -29.23 47.56 27.70
N THR A 477 -29.59 48.38 26.72
CA THR A 477 -28.83 48.53 25.49
C THR A 477 -28.06 49.85 25.48
N TRP A 478 -26.91 49.87 24.81
CA TRP A 478 -25.98 51.00 24.78
C TRP A 478 -26.20 51.88 23.54
N THR A 479 -26.67 53.11 23.74
CA THR A 479 -27.09 54.00 22.63
C THR A 479 -25.93 54.53 21.78
N ALA A 480 -24.71 54.55 22.32
CA ALA A 480 -23.53 54.95 21.53
C ALA A 480 -23.13 53.89 20.49
N GLY A 481 -23.75 52.70 20.50
CA GLY A 481 -23.67 51.72 19.41
C GLY A 481 -22.40 50.88 19.34
N ASN A 482 -21.28 51.26 19.96
CA ASN A 482 -20.06 50.44 19.96
C ASN A 482 -20.08 49.37 21.06
N PRO A 483 -19.61 48.12 20.79
CA PRO A 483 -19.55 47.08 21.81
C PRO A 483 -18.35 47.29 22.77
N PHE A 484 -18.48 46.79 24.00
CA PHE A 484 -17.42 46.76 25.01
C PHE A 484 -17.55 45.49 25.86
N GLU A 485 -16.65 45.27 26.83
CA GLU A 485 -16.59 44.01 27.58
C GLU A 485 -17.91 43.62 28.25
N SER A 486 -18.64 44.57 28.84
CA SER A 486 -19.92 44.26 29.50
C SER A 486 -21.07 43.92 28.54
N CYS A 487 -20.85 44.07 27.22
CA CYS A 487 -21.77 43.60 26.18
C CYS A 487 -21.58 42.11 25.86
N LYS A 488 -20.54 41.45 26.40
CA LYS A 488 -20.30 40.02 26.14
C LYS A 488 -21.14 39.14 27.05
N TRP A 489 -21.79 38.16 26.44
CA TRP A 489 -22.63 37.17 27.10
C TRP A 489 -22.22 35.76 26.71
N ASN A 490 -22.20 34.84 27.66
CA ASN A 490 -22.08 33.41 27.39
C ASN A 490 -23.48 32.79 27.34
N MET A 491 -23.65 31.79 26.48
CA MET A 491 -24.86 30.97 26.42
C MET A 491 -24.52 29.55 26.83
N GLU A 492 -25.25 29.03 27.81
CA GLU A 492 -25.08 27.68 28.35
C GLU A 492 -26.30 26.84 27.94
N PRO A 493 -26.15 25.80 27.10
CA PRO A 493 -27.26 24.98 26.65
C PRO A 493 -27.96 24.23 27.79
N VAL A 494 -29.29 24.15 27.73
CA VAL A 494 -30.11 23.32 28.63
C VAL A 494 -31.25 22.72 27.81
N GLY A 495 -31.02 21.51 27.27
CA GLY A 495 -31.93 20.93 26.28
C GLY A 495 -32.02 21.84 25.04
N ASP A 496 -33.24 22.13 24.58
CA ASP A 496 -33.51 23.05 23.46
C ASP A 496 -33.40 24.54 23.81
N ASP A 497 -33.17 24.86 25.08
CA ASP A 497 -33.15 26.21 25.64
C ASP A 497 -31.72 26.58 26.10
N VAL A 498 -31.53 27.79 26.60
CA VAL A 498 -30.24 28.30 27.09
C VAL A 498 -30.41 29.12 28.37
N TYR A 499 -29.36 29.11 29.20
CA TYR A 499 -29.09 30.20 30.11
C TYR A 499 -28.23 31.25 29.41
N ILE A 500 -28.45 32.53 29.71
CA ILE A 500 -27.64 33.65 29.21
C ILE A 500 -26.93 34.27 30.41
N LYS A 501 -25.59 34.34 30.36
CA LYS A 501 -24.75 34.76 31.48
C LYS A 501 -23.84 35.91 31.08
N SER A 502 -23.79 36.97 31.88
CA SER A 502 -22.85 38.07 31.65
C SER A 502 -21.42 37.58 31.84
N VAL A 503 -20.53 37.83 30.87
CA VAL A 503 -19.12 37.42 30.96
C VAL A 503 -18.40 38.16 32.08
N VAL A 504 -18.59 39.48 32.15
CA VAL A 504 -17.90 40.34 33.12
C VAL A 504 -18.37 40.08 34.56
N ARG A 505 -19.62 39.65 34.74
CA ARG A 505 -20.25 39.55 36.07
C ARG A 505 -20.50 38.12 36.53
N SER A 506 -20.44 37.15 35.62
CA SER A 506 -20.90 35.78 35.90
C SER A 506 -22.33 35.71 36.46
N GLU A 507 -23.17 36.71 36.13
CA GLU A 507 -24.56 36.82 36.58
C GLU A 507 -25.51 36.36 35.45
N TYR A 508 -26.54 35.56 35.79
CA TYR A 508 -27.49 35.03 34.83
C TYR A 508 -28.64 36.00 34.53
N LEU A 509 -28.95 36.19 33.25
CA LEU A 509 -30.07 36.96 32.76
C LEU A 509 -31.39 36.26 33.10
N TYR A 510 -32.33 36.99 33.69
CA TYR A 510 -33.63 36.44 34.02
C TYR A 510 -34.74 37.49 34.00
N THR A 511 -35.98 37.01 33.92
CA THR A 511 -37.16 37.86 34.05
C THR A 511 -37.76 37.78 35.44
N SER A 512 -38.18 38.93 35.96
CA SER A 512 -38.86 39.00 37.26
C SER A 512 -40.36 39.19 37.12
N ASN A 513 -41.14 38.34 37.79
CA ASN A 513 -42.59 38.48 37.88
C ASN A 513 -43.04 39.53 38.92
N ARG A 514 -42.15 39.92 39.84
CA ARG A 514 -42.42 40.90 40.90
C ARG A 514 -42.40 42.33 40.39
N TYR A 515 -41.57 42.60 39.37
CA TYR A 515 -41.38 43.95 38.84
C TYR A 515 -42.00 44.08 37.45
N LYS A 516 -43.28 44.48 37.44
CA LYS A 516 -44.00 44.84 36.22
C LYS A 516 -43.87 46.34 35.99
N HIS A 517 -43.61 46.76 34.75
CA HIS A 517 -43.72 48.17 34.39
C HIS A 517 -45.17 48.47 34.01
N LYS A 518 -45.68 49.67 34.33
CA LYS A 518 -47.11 50.05 34.15
C LYS A 518 -47.68 49.79 32.74
N LYS A 519 -46.81 49.70 31.72
CA LYS A 519 -47.14 49.46 30.30
C LYS A 519 -46.25 48.40 29.61
N VAL A 520 -45.34 47.74 30.33
CA VAL A 520 -44.43 46.69 29.80
C VAL A 520 -44.37 45.57 30.83
N ASN A 521 -44.70 44.35 30.42
CA ASN A 521 -45.19 43.36 31.36
C ASN A 521 -44.17 42.90 32.42
N GLN A 522 -42.86 42.83 32.13
CA GLN A 522 -41.85 42.40 33.11
C GLN A 522 -40.49 43.06 32.85
N LYS A 523 -39.79 43.44 33.94
CA LYS A 523 -38.39 43.91 33.90
C LYS A 523 -37.41 42.74 33.77
N ILE A 524 -36.30 43.00 33.08
CA ILE A 524 -35.16 42.10 32.94
C ILE A 524 -34.06 42.50 33.90
N PHE A 525 -33.42 41.49 34.50
CA PHE A 525 -32.28 41.67 35.37
C PHE A 525 -31.21 40.60 35.13
N THR A 526 -30.00 40.85 35.63
CA THR A 526 -29.05 39.78 35.95
C THR A 526 -29.10 39.44 37.45
N TRP A 527 -28.91 38.17 37.78
CA TRP A 527 -28.95 37.63 39.14
C TRP A 527 -27.58 37.76 39.82
N ILE A 528 -27.45 38.70 40.77
CA ILE A 528 -26.18 39.04 41.43
C ILE A 528 -25.53 37.84 42.14
N PRO A 529 -26.28 36.96 42.84
CA PRO A 529 -25.69 35.77 43.46
C PRO A 529 -25.05 34.78 42.46
N GLY A 530 -25.24 34.96 41.15
CA GLY A 530 -24.47 34.27 40.12
C GLY A 530 -24.89 32.84 39.79
N GLY A 531 -25.83 32.24 40.53
CA GLY A 531 -26.40 30.93 40.20
C GLY A 531 -27.48 30.98 39.11
N PRO A 532 -27.71 29.88 38.37
CA PRO A 532 -28.83 29.80 37.43
C PRO A 532 -30.16 29.89 38.17
N VAL A 533 -31.15 30.53 37.55
CA VAL A 533 -32.50 30.72 38.13
C VAL A 533 -33.54 30.18 37.16
N GLY A 534 -34.60 29.55 37.66
CA GLY A 534 -35.62 28.93 36.79
C GLY A 534 -36.32 29.90 35.84
N ASN A 535 -36.38 31.19 36.18
CA ASN A 535 -36.91 32.25 35.31
C ASN A 535 -35.85 32.81 34.33
N GLY A 536 -34.65 32.23 34.31
CA GLY A 536 -33.50 32.62 33.49
C GLY A 536 -33.23 31.66 32.34
N VAL A 537 -34.16 30.75 32.06
CA VAL A 537 -34.14 29.87 30.88
C VAL A 537 -34.79 30.59 29.70
N TRP A 538 -34.11 30.64 28.57
CA TRP A 538 -34.49 31.35 27.36
C TRP A 538 -34.47 30.41 26.14
N THR A 539 -35.43 30.59 25.25
CA THR A 539 -35.46 29.92 23.95
C THR A 539 -35.01 30.92 22.88
N ILE A 540 -34.01 30.54 22.07
CA ILE A 540 -33.61 31.32 20.89
C ILE A 540 -34.43 30.83 19.70
N VAL A 541 -35.28 31.71 19.16
CA VAL A 541 -36.21 31.41 18.06
C VAL A 541 -35.75 32.12 16.80
N ASP A 542 -35.69 31.42 15.67
CA ASP A 542 -35.46 32.06 14.36
C ASP A 542 -36.67 32.93 13.99
N CYS A 543 -36.45 34.24 13.86
CA CYS A 543 -37.46 35.19 13.41
C CYS A 543 -36.95 36.06 12.26
N SER A 544 -36.08 35.47 11.42
CA SER A 544 -35.51 36.09 10.22
C SER A 544 -36.58 36.58 9.24
N ASN A 545 -37.68 35.84 9.09
CA ASN A 545 -38.76 36.08 8.13
C ASN A 545 -40.06 36.65 8.76
N ALA A 546 -40.03 37.00 10.06
CA ALA A 546 -41.25 37.27 10.86
C ALA A 546 -41.76 38.71 10.84
#